data_AF-A0A0G1UD61-F1
#
_entry.id   AF-A0A0G1UD61-F1
#
_cell.length_a   1.000
_cell.length_b   1.000
_cell.length_c   1.000
_cell.angle_alpha   90.00
_cell.angle_beta   90.00
_cell.angle_gamma   90.00
#
_symmetry.space_group_name_H-M   'P 1'
#
loop_
_entity.id
_entity.type
_entity.pdbx_description
1 polymer ?
#
loop_
_entity_poly.entity_id
_entity_poly.type
_entity_poly.pdbx_seq_one_letter_code
_entity_poly.pdbx_strand_id
1 'polypeptide(L)'
;MHDLLFENQKTWSTNSDVKEIFIGYAKQLQLNEGQFINDLAAKDLREKISASYKEGVSLGITGTPTFFLNGRKLSAPRTYDEFEKIISEKLNQ
;
A
#
# COMPACT_ATOMS: atom_id res chain seq x y z
N MET A 1 -9.72 2.95 4.12
CA MET A 1 -9.33 1.67 4.75
C MET A 1 -7.86 1.61 5.18
N HIS A 2 -6.98 2.50 4.69
CA HIS A 2 -5.56 2.54 5.09
C HIS A 2 -5.32 2.45 6.61
N ASP A 3 -5.83 3.40 7.38
CA ASP A 3 -5.54 3.47 8.83
C ASP A 3 -6.01 2.23 9.56
N LEU A 4 -7.24 1.79 9.28
CA LEU A 4 -7.83 0.60 9.89
C LEU A 4 -7.00 -0.68 9.62
N LEU A 5 -6.40 -0.80 8.44
CA LEU A 5 -5.51 -1.92 8.12
C LEU A 5 -4.21 -1.85 8.94
N PHE A 6 -3.59 -0.68 9.05
CA PHE A 6 -2.34 -0.53 9.80
C PHE A 6 -2.56 -0.66 11.32
N GLU A 7 -3.61 -0.05 11.85
CA GLU A 7 -3.97 -0.14 13.27
C GLU A 7 -4.26 -1.58 13.70
N ASN A 8 -4.91 -2.36 12.83
CA ASN A 8 -5.32 -3.74 13.12
C ASN A 8 -4.41 -4.78 12.46
N GLN A 9 -3.18 -4.42 12.07
CA GLN A 9 -2.30 -5.30 11.30
C GLN A 9 -2.11 -6.67 11.96
N LYS A 10 -1.93 -6.70 13.29
CA LYS A 10 -1.77 -7.93 14.06
C LYS A 10 -2.95 -8.90 13.94
N THR A 11 -4.14 -8.41 13.63
CA THR A 11 -5.37 -9.21 13.54
C THR A 11 -5.47 -9.94 12.22
N TRP A 12 -5.05 -9.31 11.12
CA TRP A 12 -5.23 -9.89 9.78
C TRP A 12 -3.93 -10.44 9.17
N SER A 13 -2.75 -9.93 9.54
CA SER A 13 -1.50 -10.29 8.85
C SER A 13 -1.06 -11.74 9.03
N THR A 14 -1.54 -12.41 10.08
CA THR A 14 -1.21 -13.81 10.40
C THR A 14 -2.32 -14.78 9.98
N ASN A 15 -3.43 -14.29 9.45
CA ASN A 15 -4.57 -15.11 9.08
C ASN A 15 -4.46 -15.56 7.61
N SER A 16 -4.72 -16.84 7.35
CA SER A 16 -4.74 -17.38 5.98
C SER A 16 -5.99 -16.98 5.20
N ASP A 17 -7.06 -16.56 5.89
CA ASP A 17 -8.27 -16.01 5.27
C ASP A 17 -8.66 -14.69 5.94
N VAL A 18 -8.49 -13.60 5.20
CA VAL A 18 -8.74 -12.23 5.66
C VAL A 18 -10.02 -11.64 5.08
N LYS A 19 -10.76 -12.39 4.25
CA LYS A 19 -11.88 -11.84 3.47
C LYS A 19 -12.96 -11.26 4.37
N GLU A 20 -13.43 -12.03 5.33
CA GLU A 20 -14.47 -11.60 6.27
C GLU A 20 -14.00 -10.44 7.16
N ILE A 21 -12.71 -10.42 7.53
CA ILE A 21 -12.12 -9.32 8.28
C ILE A 21 -12.20 -8.02 7.46
N PHE A 22 -11.82 -8.08 6.18
CA PHE A 22 -11.83 -6.90 5.31
C PHE A 22 -13.24 -6.45 4.91
N ILE A 23 -14.20 -7.38 4.77
CA ILE A 23 -15.62 -7.03 4.62
C ILE A 23 -16.12 -6.32 5.89
N GLY A 24 -15.74 -6.81 7.08
CA GLY A 24 -16.02 -6.15 8.35
C GLY A 24 -15.46 -4.72 8.42
N TYR A 25 -14.22 -4.52 7.95
CA TYR A 25 -13.62 -3.19 7.82
C TYR A 25 -14.36 -2.30 6.82
N ALA A 26 -14.79 -2.86 5.68
CA ALA A 26 -15.57 -2.12 4.69
C ALA A 26 -16.90 -1.63 5.29
N LYS A 27 -17.55 -2.48 6.08
CA LYS A 27 -18.79 -2.13 6.80
C LYS A 27 -18.58 -1.06 7.87
N GLN A 28 -17.50 -1.13 8.65
CA GLN A 28 -17.15 -0.09 9.63
C GLN A 28 -16.95 1.27 8.96
N LEU A 29 -16.40 1.27 7.76
CA LEU A 29 -16.19 2.46 6.93
C LEU A 29 -17.43 2.85 6.10
N GLN A 30 -18.56 2.17 6.28
CA GLN A 30 -19.81 2.40 5.57
C GLN A 30 -19.67 2.32 4.04
N LEU A 31 -18.76 1.48 3.55
CA LEU A 31 -18.61 1.20 2.13
C LEU A 31 -19.74 0.29 1.62
N ASN A 32 -19.98 0.30 0.31
CA ASN A 32 -20.91 -0.63 -0.31
C ASN A 32 -20.34 -2.06 -0.28
N GLU A 33 -20.92 -2.93 0.56
CA GLU A 33 -20.46 -4.31 0.75
C GLU A 33 -20.53 -5.13 -0.55
N GLY A 34 -21.60 -4.98 -1.34
CA GLY A 34 -21.75 -5.70 -2.61
C GLY A 34 -20.68 -5.32 -3.63
N GLN A 35 -20.39 -4.02 -3.76
CA GLN A 35 -19.31 -3.55 -4.62
C GLN A 35 -17.95 -4.05 -4.10
N PHE A 36 -17.70 -3.97 -2.79
CA PHE A 36 -16.45 -4.43 -2.20
C PHE A 36 -16.19 -5.92 -2.45
N ILE A 37 -17.22 -6.77 -2.30
CA ILE A 37 -17.14 -8.20 -2.58
C ILE A 37 -16.87 -8.46 -4.07
N ASN A 38 -17.51 -7.70 -4.96
CA ASN A 38 -17.25 -7.79 -6.40
C ASN A 38 -15.81 -7.38 -6.74
N ASP A 39 -15.31 -6.30 -6.14
CA ASP A 39 -13.95 -5.79 -6.33
C ASP A 39 -12.89 -6.79 -5.86
N LEU A 40 -13.12 -7.48 -4.73
CA LEU A 40 -12.25 -8.57 -4.27
C LEU A 40 -12.13 -9.70 -5.30
N ALA A 41 -13.17 -9.92 -6.10
CA ALA A 41 -13.20 -10.94 -7.15
C ALA A 41 -12.89 -10.40 -8.56
N ALA A 42 -12.67 -9.10 -8.72
CA ALA A 42 -12.53 -8.45 -10.02
C ALA A 42 -11.18 -8.80 -10.69
N LYS A 43 -11.24 -9.16 -11.98
CA LYS A 43 -10.07 -9.62 -12.74
C LYS A 43 -9.13 -8.48 -13.10
N ASP A 44 -9.68 -7.35 -13.51
CA ASP A 44 -8.98 -6.12 -13.83
C ASP A 44 -8.19 -5.58 -12.63
N LEU A 45 -8.74 -5.62 -11.42
CA LEU A 45 -8.02 -5.25 -10.20
C LEU A 45 -6.86 -6.21 -9.92
N ARG A 46 -7.04 -7.52 -10.11
CA ARG A 46 -5.93 -8.49 -10.00
C ARG A 46 -4.82 -8.22 -11.01
N GLU A 47 -5.19 -7.91 -12.26
CA GLU A 47 -4.22 -7.58 -13.31
C GLU A 47 -3.45 -6.30 -12.98
N LYS A 48 -4.14 -5.27 -12.47
CA LYS A 48 -3.53 -4.03 -12.01
C LYS A 48 -2.53 -4.27 -10.88
N ILE A 49 -2.89 -5.07 -9.87
CA ILE A 49 -1.98 -5.44 -8.76
C ILE A 49 -0.76 -6.20 -9.29
N SER A 50 -0.97 -7.16 -10.20
CA SER A 50 0.13 -7.92 -10.81
C SER A 50 1.08 -7.03 -11.62
N ALA A 51 0.54 -6.06 -12.36
CA ALA A 51 1.34 -5.10 -13.12
C ALA A 51 2.20 -4.23 -12.19
N SER A 52 1.62 -3.68 -11.11
CA SER A 52 2.37 -2.90 -10.11
C SER A 52 3.46 -3.72 -9.42
N TYR A 53 3.19 -4.99 -9.10
CA TYR A 53 4.21 -5.89 -8.56
C TYR A 53 5.37 -6.10 -9.53
N LYS A 54 5.07 -6.38 -10.81
CA LYS A 54 6.10 -6.57 -11.86
C LYS A 54 6.93 -5.31 -12.10
N GLU A 55 6.30 -4.13 -12.04
CA GLU A 55 7.00 -2.85 -12.11
C GLU A 55 7.97 -2.68 -10.93
N GLY A 56 7.55 -3.02 -9.71
CA GLY A 56 8.46 -2.99 -8.55
C GLY A 56 9.66 -3.93 -8.74
N VAL A 57 9.43 -5.14 -9.26
CA VAL A 57 10.50 -6.09 -9.58
C VAL A 57 11.44 -5.56 -10.66
N SER A 58 10.91 -4.97 -11.74
CA SER A 58 11.74 -4.43 -12.83
C SER A 58 12.59 -3.23 -12.39
N LEU A 59 12.11 -2.47 -11.40
CA LEU A 59 12.86 -1.39 -10.74
C LEU A 59 13.86 -1.89 -9.67
N GLY A 60 13.98 -3.20 -9.45
CA GLY A 60 14.88 -3.77 -8.46
C GLY A 60 14.46 -3.45 -7.01
N ILE A 61 13.16 -3.29 -6.75
CA ILE A 61 12.64 -3.13 -5.39
C ILE A 61 12.64 -4.50 -4.70
N THR A 62 13.36 -4.59 -3.57
CA THR A 62 13.49 -5.82 -2.78
C THR A 62 12.68 -5.79 -1.49
N GLY A 63 12.02 -4.67 -1.18
CA GLY A 63 11.25 -4.53 0.04
C GLY A 63 10.55 -3.17 0.15
N THR A 64 9.63 -3.09 1.09
CA THR A 64 8.84 -1.91 1.42
C THR A 64 9.16 -1.41 2.83
N PRO A 65 9.16 -0.09 3.09
CA PRO A 65 8.95 0.98 2.12
C PRO A 65 10.21 1.23 1.25
N THR A 66 9.99 1.62 -0.01
CA THR A 66 11.02 2.13 -0.93
C THR A 66 10.47 3.40 -1.58
N PHE A 67 11.27 4.47 -1.64
CA PHE A 67 10.84 5.77 -2.16
C PHE A 67 11.67 6.17 -3.38
N PHE A 68 11.02 6.88 -4.30
CA PHE A 68 11.65 7.54 -5.44
C PHE A 68 11.25 9.02 -5.45
N LEU A 69 12.20 9.89 -5.77
CA LEU A 69 11.96 11.33 -5.93
C LEU A 69 12.58 11.78 -7.26
N ASN A 70 11.74 12.29 -8.16
CA ASN A 70 12.13 12.68 -9.53
C ASN A 70 12.92 11.57 -10.26
N GLY A 71 12.42 10.34 -10.20
CA GLY A 71 13.04 9.16 -10.85
C GLY A 71 14.28 8.61 -10.15
N ARG A 72 14.75 9.21 -9.05
CA ARG A 72 15.90 8.72 -8.29
C ARG A 72 15.45 7.98 -7.02
N LYS A 73 15.92 6.74 -6.85
CA LYS A 73 15.69 5.95 -5.63
C LYS A 73 16.34 6.65 -4.44
N LEU A 74 15.59 6.83 -3.37
CA LEU A 74 16.11 7.37 -2.12
C LEU A 74 16.73 6.26 -1.27
N SER A 75 17.84 6.57 -0.60
CA SER A 75 18.27 5.77 0.56
C SER A 75 17.16 5.87 1.60
N ALA A 76 16.61 4.73 2.03
CA ALA A 76 15.45 4.69 2.91
C ALA A 76 15.66 5.57 4.15
N PRO A 77 14.93 6.70 4.28
CA PRO A 77 15.05 7.60 5.42
C PRO A 77 14.57 6.86 6.66
N ARG A 78 15.28 7.04 7.78
CA ARG A 78 14.98 6.33 9.03
C ARG A 78 14.00 7.11 9.91
N THR A 79 13.85 8.40 9.66
CA THR A 79 12.97 9.30 10.42
C THR A 79 12.16 10.19 9.49
N TYR A 80 11.09 10.76 10.04
CA TYR A 80 10.29 11.78 9.36
C TYR A 80 11.15 12.99 8.98
N ASP A 81 11.93 13.54 9.92
CA ASP A 81 12.77 14.72 9.70
C ASP A 81 13.79 14.52 8.57
N GLU A 82 14.41 13.33 8.49
CA GLU A 82 15.32 12.99 7.38
C GLU A 82 14.58 13.02 6.04
N PHE A 83 13.36 12.49 6.01
CA PHE A 83 12.56 12.45 4.80
C PHE A 83 12.09 13.84 4.36
N GLU A 84 11.60 14.64 5.30
CA GLU A 84 11.16 16.02 5.07
C GLU A 84 12.31 16.88 4.51
N LYS A 85 13.51 16.74 5.09
CA LYS A 85 14.70 17.44 4.61
C LYS A 85 15.03 17.06 3.15
N ILE A 86 15.07 15.76 2.83
CA ILE A 86 15.35 15.28 1.47
C ILE A 86 14.35 15.84 0.45
N ILE A 87 13.06 15.85 0.80
CA ILE A 87 12.00 16.37 -0.06
C ILE A 87 12.17 17.88 -0.25
N SER A 88 12.33 18.62 0.84
CA SER A 88 12.44 20.09 0.83
C SER A 88 13.65 20.56 0.03
N GLU A 89 14.79 19.89 0.15
CA GLU A 89 16.00 20.20 -0.63
C GLU A 89 15.78 20.01 -2.13
N LYS A 90 14.91 19.08 -2.54
CA LYS A 90 14.65 18.75 -3.95
C LYS A 90 13.54 19.57 -4.58
N LEU A 91 12.62 20.11 -3.80
CA LEU A 91 11.59 21.04 -4.28
C LEU A 91 12.13 22.47 -4.47
N ASN A 92 13.19 22.83 -3.75
CA ASN A 92 13.83 24.15 -3.82
C ASN A 92 15.04 24.21 -4.77
N GLN A 93 15.23 23.19 -5.61
CA GLN A 93 16.24 23.11 -6.69
C GLN A 93 15.56 23.36 -8.03
#